data_AF-A0A8H4WBR2-F1
#
_entry.id   AF-A0A8H4WBR2-F1
#
_cell.length_a   1.000
_cell.length_b   1.000
_cell.length_c   1.000
_cell.angle_alpha   90.00
_cell.angle_beta   90.00
_cell.angle_gamma   90.00
#
_symmetry.space_group_name_H-M   'P 1'
#
loop_
_entity.id
_entity.type
_entity.pdbx_description
1 polymer ?
#
loop_
_entity_poly.entity_id
_entity_poly.type
_entity_poly.pdbx_seq_one_letter_code
_entity_poly.pdbx_strand_id
1 'polypeptide(L)'
;MRPLPPPPPPPSRSNKEKKKEWCAAIKKGKRERKKARRARIDAIFNALKDHYNAMGGPNQPAAGSNTIRVLREWAETLEERNPHIHVKKE
;
A
#
# COMPACT_ATOMS: atom_id res chain seq x y z
N MET A 1 48.58 27.72 17.17
CA MET A 1 47.42 27.46 16.27
C MET A 1 46.15 27.62 17.09
N ARG A 2 45.35 28.66 16.84
CA ARG A 2 44.05 28.86 17.52
C ARG A 2 43.04 27.88 16.91
N PRO A 3 42.27 27.11 17.70
CA PRO A 3 41.24 26.24 17.13
C PRO A 3 40.16 27.10 16.46
N LEU A 4 39.75 26.72 15.24
CA LEU A 4 38.61 27.34 14.57
C LEU A 4 37.37 27.17 15.45
N PRO A 5 36.56 28.22 15.66
CA PRO A 5 35.32 28.09 16.39
C PRO A 5 34.39 27.09 15.66
N PRO A 6 33.60 26.30 16.41
CA PRO A 6 32.63 25.39 15.81
C PRO A 6 31.65 26.19 14.92
N PRO A 7 31.23 25.65 13.78
CA PRO A 7 30.28 26.33 12.91
C PRO A 7 28.96 26.60 13.65
N PRO A 8 28.28 27.73 13.35
CA PRO A 8 27.01 28.03 13.99
C PRO A 8 25.96 26.95 13.69
N PRO A 9 25.03 26.70 14.63
CA PRO A 9 23.96 25.73 14.41
C PRO A 9 23.11 26.17 13.20
N PRO A 10 22.59 25.22 12.40
CA PRO A 10 21.71 25.55 11.30
C PRO A 10 20.46 26.28 11.84
N PRO A 11 19.92 27.25 11.08
CA PRO A 11 18.74 27.99 11.50
C PRO A 11 17.59 27.02 11.79
N SER A 12 16.89 27.26 12.90
CA SER A 12 15.76 26.44 13.28
C SER A 12 14.69 26.54 12.20
N ARG A 13 14.32 25.39 11.61
CA ARG A 13 13.25 25.33 10.61
C ARG A 13 11.99 25.96 11.17
N SER A 14 11.38 26.85 10.39
CA SER A 14 10.14 27.51 10.78
C SER A 14 9.05 26.47 11.06
N ASN A 15 8.14 26.76 11.99
CA ASN A 15 6.96 25.92 12.24
C ASN A 15 6.16 25.62 10.96
N LYS A 16 6.17 26.53 9.99
CA LYS A 16 5.54 26.34 8.67
C LYS A 16 6.25 25.26 7.84
N GLU A 17 7.57 25.20 7.87
CA GLU A 17 8.37 24.18 7.17
C GLU A 17 8.19 22.81 7.83
N LYS A 18 8.26 22.75 9.16
CA LYS A 18 8.00 21.51 9.91
C LYS A 18 6.60 20.94 9.61
N LYS A 19 5.57 21.81 9.57
CA LYS A 19 4.21 21.41 9.21
C LYS A 19 4.12 20.86 7.78
N LYS A 20 4.81 21.50 6.81
CA LYS A 20 4.84 21.05 5.42
C LYS A 20 5.48 19.66 5.28
N GLU A 21 6.61 19.44 5.95
CA GLU A 21 7.32 18.15 5.97
C GLU A 21 6.47 17.06 6.60
N TRP A 22 5.86 17.33 7.75
CA TRP A 22 4.99 16.38 8.43
C TRP A 22 3.75 16.02 7.60
N CYS A 23 3.08 17.02 7.00
CA CYS A 23 1.95 16.77 6.10
C CYS A 23 2.36 15.93 4.87
N ALA A 24 3.53 16.18 4.29
CA ALA A 24 4.04 15.41 3.15
C ALA A 24 4.33 13.96 3.55
N ALA A 25 4.95 13.73 4.71
CA ALA A 25 5.21 12.40 5.24
C ALA A 25 3.93 11.59 5.46
N ILE A 26 2.88 12.21 6.02
CA ILE A 26 1.58 11.56 6.20
C ILE A 26 0.94 11.20 4.86
N LYS A 27 0.97 12.11 3.88
CA LYS A 27 0.42 11.85 2.55
C LYS A 27 1.16 10.69 1.86
N LYS A 28 2.49 10.64 1.99
CA LYS A 28 3.32 9.54 1.49
C LYS A 28 2.92 8.21 2.14
N GLY A 29 2.85 8.15 3.46
CA GLY A 29 2.45 6.93 4.18
C GLY A 29 1.02 6.48 3.84
N LYS A 30 0.07 7.40 3.60
CA LYS A 30 -1.27 7.05 3.09
C LYS A 30 -1.20 6.43 1.68
N ARG A 31 -0.38 6.98 0.78
CA ARG A 31 -0.21 6.46 -0.58
C ARG A 31 0.43 5.07 -0.57
N GLU A 32 1.45 4.87 0.27
CA GLU A 32 2.13 3.57 0.42
C GLU A 32 1.18 2.51 0.97
N ARG A 33 0.37 2.81 2.00
CA ARG A 33 -0.66 1.89 2.50
C ARG A 33 -1.67 1.50 1.41
N LYS A 34 -2.16 2.47 0.62
CA LYS A 34 -3.04 2.17 -0.51
C LYS A 34 -2.35 1.29 -1.57
N LYS A 35 -1.08 1.54 -1.87
CA LYS A 35 -0.30 0.72 -2.81
C LYS A 35 -0.12 -0.71 -2.28
N ALA A 36 0.23 -0.87 -1.01
CA ALA A 36 0.39 -2.18 -0.38
C ALA A 36 -0.93 -2.95 -0.31
N ARG A 37 -2.06 -2.27 -0.09
CA ARG A 37 -3.40 -2.87 -0.15
C ARG A 37 -3.71 -3.39 -1.55
N ARG A 38 -3.50 -2.55 -2.58
CA ARG A 38 -3.70 -2.96 -3.99
C ARG A 38 -2.86 -4.17 -4.36
N ALA A 39 -1.57 -4.16 -3.99
CA ALA A 39 -0.67 -5.28 -4.25
C ALA A 39 -1.14 -6.59 -3.60
N ARG A 40 -1.71 -6.53 -2.38
CA ARG A 40 -2.29 -7.68 -1.70
C ARG A 40 -3.52 -8.21 -2.44
N ILE A 41 -4.44 -7.32 -2.82
CA ILE A 41 -5.63 -7.69 -3.60
C ILE A 41 -5.22 -8.32 -4.95
N ASP A 42 -4.26 -7.73 -5.65
CA ASP A 42 -3.78 -8.25 -6.93
C ASP A 42 -3.12 -9.64 -6.77
N ALA A 43 -2.39 -9.88 -5.69
CA ALA A 43 -1.82 -11.20 -5.38
C ALA A 43 -2.90 -12.26 -5.12
N ILE A 44 -3.91 -11.93 -4.30
CA ILE A 44 -5.06 -12.82 -4.03
C ILE A 44 -5.82 -13.10 -5.33
N PHE A 45 -6.06 -12.06 -6.13
CA PHE A 45 -6.74 -12.18 -7.41
C PHE A 45 -5.99 -13.12 -8.37
N ASN A 46 -4.67 -12.97 -8.49
CA ASN A 46 -3.86 -13.85 -9.35
C ASN A 46 -3.92 -15.30 -8.86
N ALA A 47 -3.81 -15.54 -7.55
CA ALA A 47 -3.93 -16.89 -6.99
C ALA A 47 -5.31 -17.52 -7.26
N LEU A 48 -6.40 -16.75 -7.12
CA LEU A 48 -7.75 -17.21 -7.43
C LEU A 48 -7.93 -17.51 -8.92
N LYS A 49 -7.36 -16.67 -9.79
CA LYS A 49 -7.38 -16.86 -11.24
C LYS A 49 -6.59 -18.11 -11.65
N ASP A 50 -5.41 -18.33 -11.07
CA ASP A 50 -4.59 -19.49 -11.36
C ASP A 50 -5.30 -20.78 -10.93
N HIS A 51 -5.95 -20.77 -9.76
CA HIS A 51 -6.77 -21.89 -9.29
C HIS A 51 -7.97 -22.16 -10.21
N TYR A 52 -8.67 -21.10 -10.64
CA TYR A 52 -9.78 -21.22 -11.59
C TYR A 52 -9.35 -21.87 -12.91
N ASN A 53 -8.20 -21.46 -13.45
CA ASN A 53 -7.62 -22.05 -14.66
C ASN A 53 -7.25 -23.52 -14.44
N ALA A 54 -6.65 -23.86 -13.29
CA ALA A 54 -6.28 -25.24 -12.95
C ALA A 54 -7.49 -26.19 -12.84
N MET A 55 -8.66 -25.68 -12.44
CA MET A 55 -9.90 -26.45 -12.33
C MET A 55 -10.63 -26.65 -13.67
N GLY A 56 -9.98 -26.36 -14.81
CA GLY A 56 -10.58 -26.47 -16.14
C GLY A 56 -11.42 -25.26 -16.53
N GLY A 57 -11.30 -24.14 -15.81
CA GLY A 57 -11.79 -22.86 -16.29
C GLY A 57 -11.11 -22.47 -17.60
N PRO A 58 -11.76 -21.67 -18.47
CA PRO A 58 -11.12 -21.14 -19.66
C PRO A 58 -9.80 -20.45 -19.28
N ASN A 59 -8.68 -20.95 -19.82
CA ASN A 59 -7.31 -20.47 -19.57
C ASN A 59 -7.15 -18.94 -19.72
N GLN A 60 -8.08 -18.29 -20.42
CA GLN A 60 -8.24 -16.84 -20.47
C GLN A 60 -9.73 -16.50 -20.40
N PRO A 61 -10.26 -16.13 -19.22
CA PRO A 61 -11.55 -15.48 -19.18
C PRO A 61 -11.43 -14.19 -20.00
N ALA A 62 -12.37 -13.93 -20.92
CA ALA A 62 -12.36 -12.70 -21.70
C ALA A 62 -12.19 -11.48 -20.78
N ALA A 63 -11.36 -10.51 -21.18
CA ALA A 63 -11.20 -9.28 -20.42
C ALA A 63 -12.58 -8.59 -20.29
N GLY A 64 -13.10 -8.48 -19.06
CA GLY A 64 -14.47 -8.00 -18.80
C GLY A 64 -15.53 -9.10 -18.60
N SER A 65 -15.15 -10.37 -18.55
CA SER A 65 -16.07 -11.45 -18.19
C SER A 65 -16.53 -11.32 -16.74
N ASN A 66 -17.76 -11.77 -16.46
CA ASN A 66 -18.31 -11.76 -15.11
C ASN A 66 -17.40 -12.53 -14.12
N THR A 67 -16.69 -13.55 -14.58
CA THR A 67 -15.70 -14.31 -13.80
C THR A 67 -14.58 -13.42 -13.28
N ILE A 68 -13.98 -12.56 -14.11
CA ILE A 68 -12.91 -11.65 -13.68
C ILE A 68 -13.41 -10.67 -12.62
N ARG A 69 -14.64 -10.18 -12.78
CA ARG A 69 -15.28 -9.30 -11.80
C ARG A 69 -15.49 -10.01 -10.46
N VAL A 70 -16.09 -11.21 -10.47
CA VAL A 70 -16.33 -12.01 -9.27
C VAL A 70 -15.03 -12.36 -8.55
N LEU A 71 -13.99 -12.76 -9.28
CA LEU A 71 -12.68 -13.05 -8.69
C LEU A 71 -12.04 -11.83 -8.02
N ARG A 72 -12.23 -10.63 -8.60
CA ARG A 72 -11.74 -9.37 -8.01
C ARG A 72 -12.53 -8.99 -6.77
N GLU A 73 -13.86 -9.09 -6.79
CA GLU A 73 -14.71 -8.86 -5.62
C GLU A 73 -14.38 -9.82 -4.47
N TRP A 74 -14.11 -11.09 -4.79
CA TRP A 74 -13.63 -12.06 -3.82
C TRP A 74 -12.27 -11.70 -3.24
N ALA A 75 -11.31 -11.29 -4.08
CA ALA A 75 -10.00 -10.86 -3.62
C ALA A 75 -10.08 -9.64 -2.69
N GLU A 76 -10.96 -8.68 -2.98
CA GLU A 76 -11.23 -7.52 -2.13
C GLU A 76 -11.86 -7.94 -0.78
N THR A 77 -12.86 -8.82 -0.80
CA THR A 77 -13.52 -9.34 0.40
C THR A 77 -12.54 -10.13 1.29
N LEU A 78 -11.65 -10.91 0.69
CA LEU A 78 -10.62 -11.67 1.41
C LEU A 78 -9.56 -10.76 2.03
N GLU A 79 -9.19 -9.66 1.37
CA GLU A 79 -8.29 -8.66 1.97
C GLU A 79 -8.95 -7.92 3.13
N GLU A 80 -10.25 -7.58 3.01
CA GLU A 80 -11.02 -6.91 4.05
C GLU A 80 -11.23 -7.80 5.28
N ARG A 81 -11.45 -9.10 5.07
CA ARG A 81 -11.58 -10.09 6.14
C ARG A 81 -10.24 -10.50 6.76
N ASN A 82 -9.11 -10.01 6.27
CA ASN A 82 -7.79 -10.46 6.74
C ASN A 82 -7.56 -9.99 8.19
N PRO A 83 -7.62 -10.91 9.19
CA PRO A 83 -7.62 -10.55 10.61
C PRO A 83 -6.28 -9.94 11.04
N HIS A 84 -5.20 -10.18 10.29
CA HIS A 84 -3.86 -9.64 10.58
C HIS A 84 -3.67 -8.15 10.25
N ILE A 85 -4.62 -7.48 9.60
CA ILE A 85 -4.54 -6.02 9.33
C ILE A 85 -5.18 -5.21 10.46
N HIS A 86 -6.07 -5.83 11.24
CA HIS A 86 -6.65 -5.26 12.46
C HIS A 86 -5.73 -5.47 13.67
N VAL A 87 -4.45 -5.13 13.55
CA VAL A 87 -3.63 -4.96 14.76
C VAL A 87 -4.08 -3.65 15.40
N LYS A 88 -4.96 -3.76 16.41
CA LYS A 88 -5.12 -2.71 17.42
C LYS A 88 -3.72 -2.45 17.98
N LYS A 89 -3.18 -1.28 17.68
CA LYS A 89 -2.02 -0.77 18.42
C LYS A 89 -2.51 -0.45 19.83
N GLU A 90 -2.10 -1.26 20.81
CA GLU A 90 -1.96 -0.81 22.19
C GLU A 90 -0.95 0.34 22.27
#